data_AF-A0A9Q0N2V3-F1
#
_entry.id   AF-A0A9Q0N2V3-F1
#
_cell.length_a   1.000
_cell.length_b   1.000
_cell.length_c   1.000
_cell.angle_alpha   90.00
_cell.angle_beta   90.00
_cell.angle_gamma   90.00
#
_symmetry.space_group_name_H-M   'P 1'
#
loop_
_entity.id
_entity.type
_entity.pdbx_description
1 polymer ?
#
loop_
_entity_poly.entity_id
_entity_poly.type
_entity_poly.pdbx_seq_one_letter_code
_entity_poly.pdbx_strand_id
1 'polypeptide(L)'
;MKNPSIMSQNAAAATVPIQPEKVESIENEDGITIGESYLVRRADSSVCQAQVIQARMSELGYFEYYVHYVGLNRRLDQWVQRSQLLSSSSPESLESPQTLRVSTDAPSLDPMTDDSSDRKITRNQKRRHDEINHVQKTYAEMDPTTAALEKEHEAITKVKYIDTLRIGHFEIETWYFSPYPEEYGKVKTLYLCEYCLKYMKLEKSFKNHQSNCTQRQPPGNEIYRKGTISIFEIDGKDHKIYCQTLCLMAKLFLDHKTLYYDVEPFFFYVLCEIDKNGYHIVGYFSKEKESPDGNNVACILILPPYQRKGYGKLLIAFSYELSRREGIVGSPEKPLSDLGRLSYRSYWAYTLLELMKECRTTTQSIRELSELSGITQDDIIYTLQSMKMVKYWKGQHIICVTPKTVNDHLQLPQFKRPKLMVDPLYLRWTPPKRNSSVKANKKMLSN
;
A
#
# COMPACT_ATOMS: atom_id res chain seq x y z
N MET A 1 -18.09 -33.22 -55.01
CA MET A 1 -17.07 -34.09 -54.39
C MET A 1 -16.19 -33.19 -53.55
N LYS A 2 -16.48 -33.02 -52.25
CA LYS A 2 -15.95 -33.73 -51.07
C LYS A 2 -14.97 -32.81 -50.31
N ASN A 3 -15.42 -32.38 -49.14
CA ASN A 3 -14.63 -31.89 -48.00
C ASN A 3 -13.49 -32.87 -47.65
N PRO A 4 -12.43 -32.34 -47.00
CA PRO A 4 -12.17 -32.74 -45.61
C PRO A 4 -11.81 -31.51 -44.74
N SER A 5 -12.51 -31.23 -43.63
CA SER A 5 -12.37 -31.87 -42.31
C SER A 5 -10.94 -31.81 -41.76
N ILE A 6 -10.58 -30.70 -41.10
CA ILE A 6 -9.46 -30.66 -40.15
C ILE A 6 -10.05 -30.77 -38.75
N MET A 7 -9.80 -31.92 -38.13
CA MET A 7 -10.20 -32.30 -36.79
C MET A 7 -9.58 -31.38 -35.74
N SER A 8 -10.41 -30.99 -34.78
CA SER A 8 -9.99 -30.50 -33.47
C SER A 8 -9.24 -31.60 -32.72
N GLN A 9 -8.03 -31.32 -32.26
CA GLN A 9 -7.38 -32.11 -31.21
C GLN A 9 -7.39 -31.29 -29.92
N ASN A 10 -8.32 -31.66 -29.05
CA ASN A 10 -8.29 -31.34 -27.62
C ASN A 10 -7.07 -32.06 -27.01
N ALA A 11 -6.02 -31.31 -26.67
CA ALA A 11 -5.01 -31.79 -25.73
C ALA A 11 -5.51 -31.51 -24.31
N ALA A 12 -6.17 -32.51 -23.72
CA ALA A 12 -6.42 -32.54 -22.29
C ALA A 12 -5.06 -32.69 -21.58
N ALA A 13 -4.56 -31.59 -21.00
CA ALA A 13 -3.42 -31.64 -20.11
C ALA A 13 -3.84 -32.39 -18.83
N ALA A 14 -3.37 -33.63 -18.70
CA ALA A 14 -3.55 -34.42 -17.51
C ALA A 14 -2.82 -33.74 -16.34
N THR A 15 -3.59 -33.30 -15.35
CA THR A 15 -3.10 -32.81 -14.06
C THR A 15 -2.48 -33.97 -13.31
N VAL A 16 -1.16 -34.09 -13.35
CA VAL A 16 -0.42 -34.98 -12.44
C VAL A 16 -0.47 -34.34 -11.05
N PRO A 17 -0.94 -35.05 -10.00
CA PRO A 17 -0.90 -34.51 -8.65
C PRO A 17 0.56 -34.42 -8.21
N ILE A 18 1.05 -33.21 -8.03
CA ILE A 18 2.33 -32.95 -7.39
C ILE A 18 2.17 -33.38 -5.94
N GLN A 19 2.80 -34.50 -5.57
CA GLN A 19 2.93 -34.89 -4.17
C GLN A 19 3.77 -33.82 -3.46
N PRO A 20 3.44 -33.44 -2.22
CA PRO A 20 4.30 -32.54 -1.46
C PRO A 20 5.64 -33.23 -1.23
N GLU A 21 6.69 -32.73 -1.86
CA GLU A 21 8.06 -33.09 -1.48
C GLU A 21 8.21 -32.85 0.01
N LYS A 22 8.57 -33.92 0.73
CA LYS A 22 8.99 -33.83 2.12
C LYS A 22 10.10 -32.79 2.20
N VAL A 23 9.85 -31.71 2.95
CA VAL A 23 10.90 -30.83 3.42
C VAL A 23 11.78 -31.69 4.33
N GLU A 24 12.88 -32.21 3.79
CA GLU A 24 13.94 -32.78 4.60
C GLU A 24 14.41 -31.69 5.56
N SER A 25 14.28 -31.97 6.85
CA SER A 25 14.83 -31.16 7.92
C SER A 25 16.35 -31.13 7.77
N ILE A 26 16.86 -30.10 7.11
CA ILE A 26 18.28 -29.77 7.15
C ILE A 26 18.58 -29.36 8.60
N GLU A 27 19.13 -30.29 9.38
CA GLU A 27 19.84 -29.94 10.60
C GLU A 27 21.04 -29.09 10.18
N ASN A 28 20.89 -27.76 10.27
CA ASN A 28 21.99 -26.85 10.01
C ASN A 28 23.07 -27.10 11.07
N GLU A 29 24.32 -27.31 10.66
CA GLU A 29 25.50 -27.44 11.55
C GLU A 29 25.66 -26.26 12.54
N ASP A 30 24.94 -25.15 12.30
CA ASP A 30 24.94 -23.91 13.08
C ASP A 30 23.98 -23.90 14.31
N GLY A 31 23.24 -24.99 14.56
CA GLY A 31 22.35 -25.14 15.72
C GLY A 31 21.11 -24.23 15.71
N ILE A 32 20.71 -23.74 14.52
CA ILE A 32 19.52 -22.90 14.33
C ILE A 32 18.40 -23.70 13.69
N THR A 33 17.24 -23.74 14.35
CA THR A 33 16.05 -24.48 13.94
C THR A 33 15.06 -23.54 13.25
N ILE A 34 14.59 -23.93 12.07
CA ILE A 34 13.54 -23.20 11.34
C ILE A 34 12.21 -23.35 12.11
N GLY A 35 11.49 -22.24 12.27
CA GLY A 35 10.23 -22.16 13.01
C GLY A 35 10.38 -21.66 14.45
N GLU A 36 11.59 -21.70 15.02
CA GLU A 36 11.87 -21.27 16.39
C GLU A 36 12.14 -19.76 16.49
N SER A 37 11.96 -19.23 17.71
CA SER A 37 12.19 -17.81 18.01
C SER A 37 13.57 -17.60 18.64
N TYR A 38 14.31 -16.63 18.11
CA TYR A 38 15.64 -16.24 18.58
C TYR A 38 15.69 -14.73 18.85
N LEU A 39 16.67 -14.30 19.64
CA LEU A 39 16.98 -12.88 19.79
C LEU A 39 17.93 -12.45 18.67
N VAL A 40 17.50 -11.46 17.89
CA VAL A 40 18.26 -10.92 16.75
C VAL A 40 18.80 -9.53 17.10
N ARG A 41 20.10 -9.34 16.92
CA ARG A 41 20.74 -8.02 16.99
C ARG A 41 20.58 -7.28 15.66
N ARG A 42 19.89 -6.15 15.69
CA ARG A 42 19.65 -5.28 14.53
C ARG A 42 20.82 -4.32 14.31
N ALA A 43 20.85 -3.68 13.13
CA ALA A 43 21.90 -2.73 12.76
C ALA A 43 21.96 -1.48 13.67
N ASP A 44 20.84 -1.10 14.27
CA ASP A 44 20.74 -0.02 15.27
C ASP A 44 21.16 -0.47 16.69
N SER A 45 21.78 -1.65 16.81
CA SER A 45 22.14 -2.31 18.07
C SER A 45 20.97 -2.70 18.98
N SER A 46 19.72 -2.54 18.54
CA SER A 46 18.57 -3.05 19.28
C SER A 46 18.50 -4.58 19.17
N VAL A 47 17.98 -5.22 20.22
CA VAL A 47 17.74 -6.66 20.25
C VAL A 47 16.23 -6.88 20.19
N CYS A 48 15.79 -7.70 19.24
CA CYS A 48 14.38 -8.02 19.03
C CYS A 48 14.18 -9.53 18.95
N GLN A 49 13.06 -10.02 19.47
CA GLN A 49 12.66 -11.40 19.27
C GLN A 49 12.18 -11.58 17.83
N ALA A 50 12.69 -12.60 17.15
CA ALA A 50 12.32 -12.90 15.77
C ALA A 50 12.21 -14.41 15.55
N GLN A 51 11.22 -14.81 14.75
CA GLN A 51 11.04 -16.19 14.31
C GLN A 51 11.87 -16.44 13.05
N VAL A 52 12.66 -17.51 13.03
CA VAL A 52 13.37 -17.95 11.82
C VAL A 52 12.38 -18.65 10.91
N ILE A 53 12.17 -18.11 9.70
CA ILE A 53 11.21 -18.66 8.74
C ILE A 53 11.89 -19.57 7.74
N GLN A 54 13.10 -19.22 7.29
CA GLN A 54 13.83 -19.98 6.27
C GLN A 54 15.34 -19.76 6.41
N ALA A 55 16.14 -20.71 5.91
CA ALA A 55 17.59 -20.58 5.75
C ALA A 55 17.98 -20.67 4.27
N ARG A 56 19.03 -19.94 3.87
CA ARG A 56 19.66 -20.04 2.55
C ARG A 56 21.19 -19.99 2.68
N MET A 57 21.89 -20.58 1.71
CA MET A 57 23.34 -20.39 1.56
C MET A 57 23.59 -19.19 0.66
N SER A 58 24.42 -18.25 1.13
CA SER A 58 24.86 -17.08 0.36
C SER A 58 25.79 -17.51 -0.79
N GLU A 59 25.93 -16.66 -1.81
CA GLU A 59 26.90 -16.84 -2.90
C GLU A 59 28.35 -16.95 -2.40
N LEU A 60 28.61 -16.39 -1.21
CA LEU A 60 29.92 -16.41 -0.53
C LEU A 60 30.08 -17.62 0.43
N GLY A 61 29.14 -18.56 0.44
CA GLY A 61 29.24 -19.84 1.15
C GLY A 61 28.86 -19.82 2.64
N TYR A 62 28.35 -18.71 3.17
CA TYR A 62 27.85 -18.62 4.55
C TYR A 62 26.31 -18.71 4.63
N PHE A 63 25.77 -19.18 5.76
CA PHE A 63 24.33 -19.27 5.98
C PHE A 63 23.70 -17.92 6.34
N GLU A 64 22.56 -17.64 5.69
CA GLU A 64 21.67 -16.52 6.00
C GLU A 64 20.28 -17.06 6.39
N TYR A 65 19.65 -16.40 7.36
CA TYR A 65 18.35 -16.77 7.90
C TYR A 65 17.35 -15.66 7.68
N TYR A 66 16.20 -15.97 7.07
CA TYR A 66 15.10 -15.02 6.93
C TYR A 66 14.31 -14.99 8.23
N VAL A 67 14.22 -13.81 8.85
CA VAL A 67 13.60 -13.65 10.16
C VAL A 67 12.39 -12.72 10.10
N HIS A 68 11.34 -13.10 10.82
CA HIS A 68 10.19 -12.24 11.10
C HIS A 68 10.21 -11.75 12.53
N TYR A 69 10.22 -10.44 12.72
CA TYR A 69 10.25 -9.84 14.05
C TYR A 69 8.86 -9.89 14.71
N VAL A 70 8.78 -10.55 15.86
CA VAL A 70 7.52 -10.78 16.56
C VAL A 70 6.86 -9.45 16.93
N GLY A 71 5.60 -9.28 16.53
CA GLY A 71 4.82 -8.06 16.81
C GLY A 71 5.18 -6.85 15.94
N LEU A 72 6.07 -7.00 14.97
CA LEU A 72 6.42 -5.95 14.01
C LEU A 72 5.87 -6.25 12.62
N ASN A 73 5.73 -5.20 11.81
CA ASN A 73 5.25 -5.32 10.43
C ASN A 73 6.29 -6.07 9.56
N ARG A 74 5.81 -6.98 8.71
CA ARG A 74 6.63 -7.82 7.80
C ARG A 74 7.56 -7.05 6.87
N ARG A 75 7.32 -5.76 6.63
CA ARG A 75 8.26 -4.88 5.92
C ARG A 75 9.64 -4.78 6.56
N LEU A 76 9.75 -5.16 7.84
CA LEU A 76 11.00 -5.16 8.59
C LEU A 76 11.71 -6.52 8.54
N ASP A 77 11.07 -7.55 7.97
CA ASP A 77 11.65 -8.87 7.81
C ASP A 77 12.86 -8.79 6.86
N GLN A 78 13.89 -9.56 7.16
CA GLN A 78 15.15 -9.50 6.42
C GLN A 78 15.94 -10.80 6.55
N TRP A 79 16.93 -10.97 5.67
CA TRP A 79 17.96 -11.97 5.83
C TRP A 79 19.01 -11.48 6.85
N VAL A 80 19.32 -12.31 7.84
CA VAL A 80 20.36 -12.05 8.86
C VAL A 80 21.40 -13.15 8.85
N GLN A 81 22.64 -12.80 9.23
CA GLN A 81 23.72 -13.77 9.38
C GLN A 81 23.61 -14.49 10.73
N ARG A 82 24.26 -15.66 10.84
CA ARG A 82 24.36 -16.42 12.09
C ARG A 82 24.89 -15.60 13.27
N SER A 83 25.84 -14.69 13.01
CA SER A 83 26.45 -13.78 13.99
C SER A 83 25.45 -12.80 14.64
N GLN A 84 24.31 -12.55 13.98
CA GLN A 84 23.27 -11.67 14.49
C GLN A 84 22.24 -12.40 15.36
N LEU A 85 22.19 -13.74 15.28
CA LEU A 85 21.32 -14.59 16.07
C LEU A 85 22.03 -14.93 17.40
N LEU A 86 21.49 -14.44 18.51
CA LEU A 86 22.00 -14.75 19.83
C LEU A 86 21.52 -16.16 20.21
N SER A 87 22.45 -17.08 20.45
CA SER A 87 22.14 -18.42 20.94
C SER A 87 21.49 -18.32 22.33
N SER A 88 20.35 -18.98 22.51
CA SER A 88 19.75 -19.23 23.82
C SER A 88 20.55 -20.28 24.58
N SER A 89 21.81 -20.00 24.90
CA SER A 89 22.59 -20.80 25.84
C SER A 89 23.06 -19.89 26.98
N SER A 90 22.37 -20.05 28.12
CA SER A 90 22.62 -19.55 29.48
C SER A 90 22.53 -18.03 29.75
N PRO A 91 21.74 -17.62 30.77
CA PRO A 91 21.73 -16.26 31.30
C PRO A 91 22.92 -16.07 32.25
N GLU A 92 24.10 -15.70 31.73
CA GLU A 92 25.18 -15.23 32.60
C GLU A 92 26.16 -14.36 31.81
N SER A 93 26.49 -13.20 32.36
CA SER A 93 27.48 -12.21 31.91
C SER A 93 27.12 -11.27 30.74
N LEU A 94 26.19 -10.34 30.99
CA LEU A 94 26.38 -8.96 30.54
C LEU A 94 26.30 -8.06 31.76
N GLU A 95 27.47 -7.59 32.19
CA GLU A 95 27.63 -6.58 33.22
C GLU A 95 26.82 -5.33 32.84
N SER A 96 26.06 -4.85 33.80
CA SER A 96 25.27 -3.64 33.76
C SER A 96 26.15 -2.40 33.62
N PRO A 97 25.98 -1.55 32.59
CA PRO A 97 26.48 -0.20 32.63
C PRO A 97 25.48 0.67 33.41
N GLN A 98 26.01 1.22 34.49
CA GLN A 98 25.40 2.13 35.46
C GLN A 98 24.53 3.21 34.81
N THR A 99 23.29 3.32 35.30
CA THR A 99 22.41 4.45 35.05
C THR A 99 22.94 5.68 35.79
N LEU A 100 23.68 6.53 35.07
CA LEU A 100 23.95 7.90 35.52
C LEU A 100 22.63 8.69 35.46
N ARG A 101 22.08 8.92 36.65
CA ARG A 101 21.02 9.90 36.90
C ARG A 101 21.57 11.29 36.60
N VAL A 102 20.94 12.00 35.66
CA VAL A 102 20.92 13.46 35.67
C VAL A 102 19.49 13.87 35.95
N SER A 103 19.29 14.40 37.16
CA SER A 103 18.07 15.08 37.60
C SER A 103 17.99 16.45 36.95
N THR A 104 16.84 16.80 36.39
CA THR A 104 16.35 18.18 36.39
C THR A 104 14.83 18.18 36.58
N ASP A 105 14.47 18.71 37.75
CA ASP A 105 13.19 19.08 38.36
C ASP A 105 11.97 19.48 37.49
N ALA A 106 10.85 18.82 37.83
CA ALA A 106 9.50 19.34 38.15
C ALA A 106 8.55 19.95 37.08
N PRO A 107 7.20 19.94 37.27
CA PRO A 107 6.39 19.17 38.22
C PRO A 107 5.32 18.27 37.56
N SER A 108 5.08 17.13 38.21
CA SER A 108 3.95 16.23 38.04
C SER A 108 2.70 16.74 38.77
N LEU A 109 1.56 16.72 38.09
CA LEU A 109 0.24 16.67 38.72
C LEU A 109 -0.21 15.21 38.65
N ASP A 110 -0.20 14.54 39.80
CA ASP A 110 -0.66 13.17 39.98
C ASP A 110 -2.16 13.02 39.68
N PRO A 111 -2.60 11.93 39.06
CA PRO A 111 -3.89 11.34 39.34
C PRO A 111 -3.74 10.34 40.49
N MET A 112 -4.35 10.70 41.62
CA MET A 112 -4.59 9.83 42.76
C MET A 112 -5.29 8.54 42.33
N THR A 113 -4.81 7.45 42.91
CA THR A 113 -5.36 6.11 42.92
C THR A 113 -6.79 6.10 43.45
N ASP A 114 -7.71 5.40 42.77
CA ASP A 114 -8.74 4.65 43.47
C ASP A 114 -9.08 3.35 42.74
N ASP A 115 -9.39 2.39 43.60
CA ASP A 115 -9.41 0.95 43.49
C ASP A 115 -10.63 0.41 42.73
N SER A 116 -10.52 -0.87 42.37
CA SER A 116 -11.60 -1.82 42.08
C SER A 116 -12.13 -1.98 40.65
N SER A 117 -12.12 -3.28 40.29
CA SER A 117 -12.92 -4.00 39.30
C SER A 117 -12.32 -4.16 37.90
N ASP A 118 -11.79 -5.36 37.72
CA ASP A 118 -11.62 -6.15 36.51
C ASP A 118 -12.92 -6.20 35.67
N ARG A 119 -13.31 -5.05 35.10
CA ARG A 119 -14.51 -4.94 34.27
C ARG A 119 -14.19 -5.44 32.87
N LYS A 120 -14.57 -6.70 32.63
CA LYS A 120 -14.73 -7.27 31.28
C LYS A 120 -15.39 -6.25 30.36
N ILE A 121 -14.62 -5.76 29.39
CA ILE A 121 -15.07 -4.84 28.35
C ILE A 121 -16.28 -5.45 27.65
N THR A 122 -17.36 -4.68 27.53
CA THR A 122 -18.57 -5.14 26.85
C THR A 122 -18.29 -5.36 25.36
N ARG A 123 -18.94 -6.36 24.75
CA ARG A 123 -18.79 -6.69 23.32
C ARG A 123 -18.95 -5.47 22.40
N ASN A 124 -19.78 -4.50 22.79
CA ASN A 124 -20.04 -3.27 22.03
C ASN A 124 -18.93 -2.20 22.19
N GLN A 125 -18.28 -2.12 23.36
CA GLN A 125 -17.11 -1.26 23.55
C GLN A 125 -15.86 -1.83 22.88
N LYS A 126 -15.67 -3.16 22.89
CA LYS A 126 -14.59 -3.82 22.15
C LYS A 126 -14.77 -3.63 20.64
N ARG A 127 -15.98 -3.83 20.12
CA ARG A 127 -16.33 -3.56 18.72
C ARG A 127 -16.06 -2.11 18.31
N ARG A 128 -16.45 -1.13 19.12
CA ARG A 128 -16.11 0.28 18.86
C ARG A 128 -14.61 0.57 18.92
N HIS A 129 -13.88 -0.06 19.83
CA HIS A 129 -12.43 0.11 19.92
C HIS A 129 -11.70 -0.49 18.71
N ASP A 130 -12.13 -1.67 18.26
CA ASP A 130 -11.61 -2.35 17.07
C ASP A 130 -12.00 -1.63 15.77
N GLU A 131 -13.22 -1.07 15.69
CA GLU A 131 -13.68 -0.20 14.60
C GLU A 131 -12.96 1.16 14.57
N ILE A 132 -12.59 1.73 15.71
CA ILE A 132 -11.84 3.01 15.75
C ILE A 132 -10.36 2.79 15.38
N ASN A 133 -9.77 1.66 15.78
CA ASN A 133 -8.37 1.35 15.50
C ASN A 133 -8.15 0.61 14.18
N HIS A 134 -9.23 0.15 13.51
CA HIS A 134 -9.16 -0.62 12.25
C HIS A 134 -8.03 -1.63 12.31
N VAL A 135 -8.07 -2.49 13.34
CA VAL A 135 -7.27 -3.71 13.37
C VAL A 135 -7.57 -4.44 12.07
N GLN A 136 -6.53 -4.97 11.40
CA GLN A 136 -6.69 -5.75 10.17
C GLN A 136 -7.89 -6.69 10.32
N LYS A 137 -8.83 -6.65 9.37
CA LYS A 137 -9.93 -7.60 9.35
C LYS A 137 -9.33 -9.00 9.40
N THR A 138 -9.65 -9.75 10.44
CA THR A 138 -9.25 -11.15 10.54
C THR A 138 -9.82 -11.92 9.35
N TYR A 139 -9.12 -12.95 8.85
CA TYR A 139 -9.56 -13.82 7.74
C TYR A 139 -11.03 -14.26 7.80
N ALA A 140 -11.61 -14.27 9.00
CA ALA A 140 -13.02 -14.56 9.26
C ALA A 140 -14.03 -13.58 8.65
N GLU A 141 -13.62 -12.37 8.23
CA GLU A 141 -14.52 -11.36 7.66
C GLU A 141 -14.44 -11.23 6.13
N MET A 142 -13.58 -12.01 5.48
CA MET A 142 -13.46 -12.08 4.02
C MET A 142 -14.32 -13.21 3.46
N ASP A 143 -14.67 -13.13 2.17
CA ASP A 143 -15.33 -14.26 1.54
C ASP A 143 -14.38 -15.48 1.49
N PRO A 144 -14.91 -16.72 1.54
CA PRO A 144 -14.08 -17.92 1.67
C PRO A 144 -13.07 -18.10 0.54
N THR A 145 -13.39 -17.64 -0.68
CA THR A 145 -12.52 -17.73 -1.84
C THR A 145 -11.36 -16.75 -1.77
N THR A 146 -11.62 -15.48 -1.43
CA THR A 146 -10.57 -14.47 -1.21
C THR A 146 -9.71 -14.82 -0.01
N ALA A 147 -10.30 -15.27 1.10
CA ALA A 147 -9.56 -15.69 2.28
C ALA A 147 -8.62 -16.89 2.01
N ALA A 148 -9.07 -17.86 1.20
CA ALA A 148 -8.25 -19.01 0.81
C ALA A 148 -7.08 -18.60 -0.11
N LEU A 149 -7.37 -17.77 -1.13
CA LEU A 149 -6.35 -17.22 -2.02
C LEU A 149 -5.33 -16.37 -1.24
N GLU A 150 -5.77 -15.54 -0.30
CA GLU A 150 -4.88 -14.75 0.55
C GLU A 150 -4.02 -15.62 1.46
N LYS A 151 -4.59 -16.66 2.08
CA LYS A 151 -3.84 -17.57 2.96
C LYS A 151 -2.81 -18.40 2.21
N GLU A 152 -3.15 -18.87 1.01
CA GLU A 152 -2.20 -19.56 0.12
C GLU A 152 -1.12 -18.59 -0.38
N HIS A 153 -1.52 -17.39 -0.78
CA HIS A 153 -0.59 -16.33 -1.20
C HIS A 153 0.37 -15.98 -0.06
N GLU A 154 -0.11 -15.76 1.15
CA GLU A 154 0.72 -15.48 2.31
C GLU A 154 1.70 -16.59 2.64
N ALA A 155 1.32 -17.87 2.46
CA ALA A 155 2.21 -19.01 2.67
C ALA A 155 3.36 -19.06 1.66
N ILE A 156 3.08 -18.79 0.38
CA ILE A 156 4.07 -18.77 -0.70
C ILE A 156 4.95 -17.50 -0.63
N THR A 157 4.38 -16.39 -0.18
CA THR A 157 5.04 -15.06 -0.12
C THR A 157 5.68 -14.76 1.24
N LYS A 158 5.88 -15.78 2.09
CA LYS A 158 6.49 -15.58 3.43
C LYS A 158 7.88 -14.96 3.36
N VAL A 159 8.65 -15.37 2.36
CA VAL A 159 10.06 -15.04 2.25
C VAL A 159 10.31 -14.16 1.03
N LYS A 160 10.99 -13.04 1.28
CA LYS A 160 11.44 -12.11 0.25
C LYS A 160 12.77 -12.58 -0.31
N TYR A 161 12.83 -12.78 -1.62
CA TYR A 161 14.06 -13.22 -2.30
C TYR A 161 14.86 -12.04 -2.88
N ILE A 162 14.17 -11.09 -3.52
CA ILE A 162 14.79 -9.87 -4.04
C ILE A 162 15.02 -8.93 -2.87
N ASP A 163 16.27 -8.71 -2.50
CA ASP A 163 16.64 -7.86 -1.36
C ASP A 163 16.61 -6.38 -1.74
N THR A 164 17.05 -6.09 -2.97
CA THR A 164 17.29 -4.72 -3.43
C THR A 164 16.80 -4.50 -4.85
N LEU A 165 16.12 -3.36 -5.08
CA LEU A 165 15.74 -2.85 -6.39
C LEU A 165 16.64 -1.68 -6.79
N ARG A 166 17.33 -1.79 -7.93
CA ARG A 166 18.06 -0.69 -8.57
C ARG A 166 17.19 -0.05 -9.66
N ILE A 167 16.81 1.21 -9.49
CA ILE A 167 16.00 1.97 -10.44
C ILE A 167 16.55 3.40 -10.58
N GLY A 168 16.86 3.80 -11.82
CA GLY A 168 17.54 5.06 -12.09
C GLY A 168 18.87 5.14 -11.33
N HIS A 169 19.03 6.16 -10.49
CA HIS A 169 20.19 6.32 -9.61
C HIS A 169 19.97 5.76 -8.19
N PHE A 170 18.78 5.25 -7.88
CA PHE A 170 18.43 4.73 -6.57
C PHE A 170 18.69 3.25 -6.43
N GLU A 171 19.09 2.88 -5.22
CA GLU A 171 19.12 1.52 -4.72
C GLU A 171 18.17 1.46 -3.52
N ILE A 172 17.16 0.59 -3.60
CA ILE A 172 16.02 0.59 -2.70
C ILE A 172 15.86 -0.80 -2.10
N GLU A 173 15.90 -0.90 -0.78
CA GLU A 173 15.53 -2.12 -0.07
C GLU A 173 14.03 -2.42 -0.26
N THR A 174 13.73 -3.62 -0.71
CA THR A 174 12.36 -4.09 -0.94
C THR A 174 11.73 -4.53 0.39
N TRP A 175 10.40 -4.51 0.48
CA TRP A 175 9.69 -4.79 1.74
C TRP A 175 8.98 -6.13 1.73
N TYR A 176 8.53 -6.56 0.55
CA TYR A 176 7.70 -7.75 0.39
C TYR A 176 8.16 -8.58 -0.80
N PHE A 177 7.75 -9.84 -0.81
CA PHE A 177 7.87 -10.70 -1.98
C PHE A 177 7.06 -10.14 -3.16
N SER A 178 7.62 -10.27 -4.36
CA SER A 178 6.94 -10.03 -5.64
C SER A 178 7.17 -11.21 -6.60
N PRO A 179 6.13 -11.69 -7.30
CA PRO A 179 6.16 -12.88 -8.14
C PRO A 179 6.77 -12.61 -9.52
N TYR A 180 8.00 -12.11 -9.54
CA TYR A 180 8.78 -12.07 -10.77
C TYR A 180 8.98 -13.50 -11.32
N PRO A 181 9.11 -13.68 -12.65
CA PRO A 181 9.41 -14.99 -13.23
C PRO A 181 10.63 -15.63 -12.56
N GLU A 182 10.66 -16.96 -12.46
CA GLU A 182 11.61 -17.69 -11.60
C GLU A 182 13.08 -17.29 -11.83
N GLU A 183 13.47 -17.03 -13.08
CA GLU A 183 14.83 -16.61 -13.45
C GLU A 183 15.25 -15.22 -12.92
N TYR A 184 14.29 -14.41 -12.44
CA TYR A 184 14.50 -13.11 -11.79
C TYR A 184 14.03 -13.11 -10.32
N GLY A 185 13.14 -14.01 -9.93
CA GLY A 185 12.53 -14.01 -8.60
C GLY A 185 13.50 -14.32 -7.47
N LYS A 186 14.64 -14.97 -7.75
CA LYS A 186 15.63 -15.43 -6.77
C LYS A 186 16.93 -14.60 -6.75
N VAL A 187 16.98 -13.46 -7.44
CA VAL A 187 18.19 -12.61 -7.48
C VAL A 187 18.26 -11.70 -6.25
N LYS A 188 19.46 -11.44 -5.73
CA LYS A 188 19.68 -10.48 -4.64
C LYS A 188 19.31 -9.04 -5.05
N THR A 189 19.78 -8.61 -6.22
CA THR A 189 19.53 -7.27 -6.76
C THR A 189 18.82 -7.35 -8.11
N LEU A 190 17.64 -6.73 -8.20
CA LEU A 190 16.90 -6.59 -9.44
C LEU A 190 17.15 -5.20 -10.05
N TYR A 191 17.44 -5.14 -11.34
CA TYR A 191 17.66 -3.89 -12.06
C TYR A 191 16.45 -3.53 -12.90
N LEU A 192 15.97 -2.29 -12.80
CA LEU A 192 14.78 -1.83 -13.50
C LEU A 192 15.05 -0.52 -14.25
N CYS A 193 14.70 -0.49 -15.53
CA CYS A 193 14.74 0.75 -16.30
C CYS A 193 13.68 1.72 -15.78
N GLU A 194 14.06 2.94 -15.41
CA GLU A 194 13.12 3.92 -14.84
C GLU A 194 12.07 4.44 -15.83
N TYR A 195 12.30 4.27 -17.14
CA TYR A 195 11.39 4.78 -18.18
C TYR A 195 10.46 3.70 -18.72
N CYS A 196 10.98 2.53 -19.11
CA CYS A 196 10.17 1.46 -19.70
C CYS A 196 9.82 0.34 -18.72
N LEU A 197 10.33 0.40 -17.48
CA LEU A 197 10.14 -0.57 -16.41
C LEU A 197 10.59 -2.01 -16.72
N LYS A 198 11.36 -2.21 -17.81
CA LYS A 198 12.00 -3.48 -18.10
C LYS A 198 12.92 -3.87 -16.95
N TYR A 199 12.72 -5.08 -16.43
CA TYR A 199 13.55 -5.68 -15.38
C TYR A 199 14.67 -6.54 -15.98
N MET A 200 15.80 -6.59 -15.29
CA MET A 200 17.03 -7.29 -15.68
C MET A 200 17.71 -7.88 -14.43
N LYS A 201 18.36 -9.03 -14.59
CA LYS A 201 19.09 -9.72 -13.52
C LYS A 201 20.56 -9.31 -13.36
N LEU A 202 21.19 -8.80 -14.41
CA LEU A 202 22.63 -8.44 -14.40
C LEU A 202 22.83 -6.94 -14.59
N GLU A 203 23.81 -6.37 -13.89
CA GLU A 203 24.19 -4.97 -14.07
C GLU A 203 24.67 -4.68 -15.50
N LYS A 204 25.38 -5.63 -16.13
CA LYS A 204 25.86 -5.51 -17.52
C LYS A 204 24.70 -5.36 -18.50
N SER A 205 23.63 -6.14 -18.34
CA SER A 205 22.46 -6.03 -19.22
C SER A 205 21.67 -4.75 -18.94
N PHE A 206 21.64 -4.29 -17.69
CA PHE A 206 21.08 -2.98 -17.32
C PHE A 206 21.81 -1.81 -17.98
N LYS A 207 23.14 -1.75 -17.89
CA LYS A 207 23.95 -0.69 -18.53
C LYS A 207 23.79 -0.69 -20.06
N ASN A 208 23.80 -1.87 -20.68
CA ASN A 208 23.54 -2.01 -22.11
C ASN A 208 22.11 -1.59 -22.49
N HIS A 209 21.12 -1.84 -21.63
CA HIS A 209 19.78 -1.36 -21.87
C HIS A 209 19.69 0.17 -21.75
N GLN A 210 20.32 0.78 -20.75
CA GLN A 210 20.32 2.24 -20.56
C GLN A 210 20.92 2.99 -21.76
N SER A 211 21.98 2.44 -22.38
CA SER A 211 22.59 3.06 -23.57
C SER A 211 21.73 2.95 -24.83
N ASN A 212 20.88 1.92 -24.93
CA ASN A 212 20.09 1.63 -26.14
C ASN A 212 18.61 2.03 -26.01
N CYS A 213 18.09 2.18 -24.79
CA CYS A 213 16.70 2.53 -24.55
C CYS A 213 16.42 3.96 -25.01
N THR A 214 15.44 4.12 -25.90
CA THR A 214 15.00 5.44 -26.40
C THR A 214 13.86 6.05 -25.58
N GLN A 215 13.24 5.28 -24.69
CA GLN A 215 12.12 5.75 -23.87
C GLN A 215 12.62 6.72 -22.81
N ARG A 216 11.91 7.84 -22.64
CA ARG A 216 12.18 8.87 -21.62
C ARG A 216 10.95 9.30 -20.84
N GLN A 217 9.84 8.60 -21.02
CA GLN A 217 8.58 8.85 -20.32
C GLN A 217 7.73 7.57 -20.23
N PRO A 218 6.75 7.52 -19.32
CA PRO A 218 5.73 6.48 -19.35
C PRO A 218 4.98 6.47 -20.69
N PRO A 219 4.44 5.31 -21.11
CA PRO A 219 3.52 5.26 -22.24
C PRO A 219 2.18 5.94 -21.87
N GLY A 220 1.22 5.95 -22.81
CA GLY A 220 -0.08 6.57 -22.59
C GLY A 220 -0.07 8.10 -22.77
N ASN A 221 -1.06 8.76 -22.16
CA ASN A 221 -1.33 10.17 -22.39
C ASN A 221 -0.90 11.01 -21.18
N GLU A 222 -0.12 12.08 -21.42
CA GLU A 222 0.12 13.12 -20.41
C GLU A 222 -1.17 13.93 -20.21
N ILE A 223 -1.88 13.66 -19.10
CA ILE A 223 -3.16 14.32 -18.81
C ILE A 223 -3.03 15.48 -17.82
N TYR A 224 -1.89 15.60 -17.14
CA TYR A 224 -1.63 16.70 -16.21
C TYR A 224 -0.17 17.10 -16.27
N ARG A 225 0.10 18.40 -16.36
CA ARG A 225 1.46 18.94 -16.28
C ARG A 225 1.46 20.30 -15.60
N LYS A 226 2.15 20.43 -14.47
CA LYS A 226 2.36 21.72 -13.78
C LYS A 226 3.80 21.83 -13.31
N GLY A 227 4.55 22.76 -13.91
CA GLY A 227 5.98 22.91 -13.65
C GLY A 227 6.75 21.63 -14.01
N THR A 228 7.48 21.06 -13.04
CA THR A 228 8.26 19.83 -13.17
C THR A 228 7.48 18.56 -12.79
N ILE A 229 6.16 18.65 -12.59
CA ILE A 229 5.32 17.50 -12.22
C ILE A 229 4.37 17.15 -13.35
N SER A 230 4.33 15.87 -13.70
CA SER A 230 3.45 15.32 -14.74
C SER A 230 2.76 14.04 -14.29
N ILE A 231 1.54 13.81 -14.77
CA ILE A 231 0.80 12.55 -14.55
C ILE A 231 0.32 12.01 -15.89
N PHE A 232 0.68 10.76 -16.15
CA PHE A 232 0.28 9.99 -17.34
C PHE A 232 -0.87 9.06 -17.00
N GLU A 233 -1.89 9.04 -17.85
CA GLU A 233 -2.93 8.01 -17.86
C GLU A 233 -2.54 6.91 -18.84
N ILE A 234 -2.53 5.67 -18.35
CA ILE A 234 -2.11 4.49 -19.09
C ILE A 234 -3.23 3.46 -19.01
N ASP A 235 -3.75 3.05 -20.15
CA ASP A 235 -4.69 1.93 -20.24
C ASP A 235 -3.91 0.61 -20.15
N GLY A 236 -4.24 -0.23 -19.15
CA GLY A 236 -3.62 -1.54 -18.98
C GLY A 236 -3.89 -2.52 -20.14
N LYS A 237 -4.96 -2.32 -20.90
CA LYS A 237 -5.26 -3.08 -22.12
C LYS A 237 -4.31 -2.73 -23.26
N ASP A 238 -3.97 -1.45 -23.41
CA ASP A 238 -3.14 -0.96 -24.51
C ASP A 238 -1.64 -1.14 -24.21
N HIS A 239 -1.26 -1.05 -22.94
CA HIS A 239 0.14 -1.11 -22.48
C HIS A 239 0.40 -2.23 -21.47
N LYS A 240 -0.09 -3.45 -21.76
CA LYS A 240 -0.04 -4.63 -20.88
C LYS A 240 1.31 -4.84 -20.20
N ILE A 241 2.39 -4.93 -20.98
CA ILE A 241 3.73 -5.24 -20.46
C ILE A 241 4.20 -4.17 -19.47
N TYR A 242 4.02 -2.89 -19.81
CA TYR A 242 4.41 -1.79 -18.92
C TYR A 242 3.62 -1.87 -17.60
N CYS A 243 2.31 -2.05 -17.66
CA CYS A 243 1.47 -2.13 -16.48
C CYS A 243 1.75 -3.38 -15.62
N GLN A 244 2.06 -4.53 -16.24
CA GLN A 244 2.48 -5.74 -15.52
C GLN A 244 3.81 -5.52 -14.79
N THR A 245 4.80 -4.93 -15.47
CA THR A 245 6.09 -4.62 -14.82
C THR A 245 5.95 -3.58 -13.70
N LEU A 246 5.07 -2.59 -13.85
CA LEU A 246 4.70 -1.64 -12.81
C LEU A 246 4.06 -2.35 -11.60
N CYS A 247 3.14 -3.28 -11.84
CA CYS A 247 2.50 -4.07 -10.78
C CYS A 247 3.50 -4.96 -10.02
N LEU A 248 4.41 -5.63 -10.73
CA LEU A 248 5.47 -6.44 -10.12
C LEU A 248 6.41 -5.57 -9.27
N MET A 249 6.81 -4.41 -9.78
CA MET A 249 7.61 -3.45 -9.01
C MET A 249 6.85 -2.96 -7.78
N ALA A 250 5.56 -2.66 -7.93
CA ALA A 250 4.74 -2.17 -6.83
C ALA A 250 4.56 -3.21 -5.73
N LYS A 251 4.44 -4.49 -6.09
CA LYS A 251 4.30 -5.61 -5.14
C LYS A 251 5.52 -5.76 -4.22
N LEU A 252 6.70 -5.29 -4.63
CA LEU A 252 7.88 -5.24 -3.74
C LEU A 252 7.67 -4.31 -2.53
N PHE A 253 6.71 -3.39 -2.59
CA PHE A 253 6.43 -2.38 -1.57
C PHE A 253 4.97 -2.38 -1.07
N LEU A 254 4.14 -3.30 -1.58
CA LEU A 254 2.75 -3.48 -1.19
C LEU A 254 2.51 -4.92 -0.75
N ASP A 255 1.99 -5.10 0.46
CA ASP A 255 1.75 -6.44 1.03
C ASP A 255 0.57 -7.12 0.31
N HIS A 256 -0.59 -6.46 0.30
CA HIS A 256 -1.89 -7.00 -0.12
C HIS A 256 -2.21 -6.79 -1.62
N LYS A 257 -1.21 -6.66 -2.50
CA LYS A 257 -1.46 -6.56 -3.93
C LYS A 257 -1.61 -7.95 -4.55
N THR A 258 -2.82 -8.31 -4.97
CA THR A 258 -3.14 -9.65 -5.49
C THR A 258 -3.13 -9.72 -7.02
N LEU A 259 -3.50 -8.64 -7.71
CA LEU A 259 -3.55 -8.58 -9.17
C LEU A 259 -2.30 -7.92 -9.75
N TYR A 260 -1.51 -8.69 -10.50
CA TYR A 260 -0.28 -8.20 -11.17
C TYR A 260 -0.15 -8.59 -12.64
N TYR A 261 -0.80 -9.67 -13.11
CA TYR A 261 -0.83 -10.03 -14.54
C TYR A 261 -2.09 -9.54 -15.27
N ASP A 262 -3.24 -9.57 -14.60
CA ASP A 262 -4.52 -9.12 -15.15
C ASP A 262 -4.69 -7.60 -15.03
N VAL A 263 -4.03 -6.87 -15.92
CA VAL A 263 -3.96 -5.39 -15.90
C VAL A 263 -5.00 -4.71 -16.78
N GLU A 264 -5.65 -5.44 -17.69
CA GLU A 264 -6.60 -4.86 -18.66
C GLU A 264 -7.81 -4.14 -18.04
N PRO A 265 -8.35 -4.58 -16.88
CA PRO A 265 -9.47 -3.90 -16.23
C PRO A 265 -9.10 -2.56 -15.59
N PHE A 266 -7.83 -2.13 -15.64
CA PHE A 266 -7.33 -0.98 -14.89
C PHE A 266 -6.80 0.14 -15.79
N PHE A 267 -7.05 1.37 -15.35
CA PHE A 267 -6.23 2.52 -15.68
C PHE A 267 -5.13 2.71 -14.65
N PHE A 268 -3.97 3.17 -15.09
CA PHE A 268 -2.83 3.52 -14.24
C PHE A 268 -2.50 4.99 -14.41
N TYR A 269 -2.37 5.70 -13.29
CA TYR A 269 -2.04 7.12 -13.25
C TYR A 269 -0.64 7.28 -12.67
N VAL A 270 0.35 7.44 -13.54
CA VAL A 270 1.77 7.44 -13.19
C VAL A 270 2.26 8.87 -13.01
N LEU A 271 2.71 9.19 -11.80
CA LEU A 271 3.29 10.47 -11.42
C LEU A 271 4.79 10.48 -11.72
N CYS A 272 5.25 11.55 -12.37
CA CYS A 272 6.65 11.76 -12.69
C CYS A 272 7.16 13.15 -12.26
N GLU A 273 8.43 13.19 -11.86
CA GLU A 273 9.25 14.41 -11.86
C GLU A 273 9.94 14.57 -13.22
N ILE A 274 9.97 15.79 -13.76
CA ILE A 274 10.57 16.11 -15.06
C ILE A 274 11.91 16.80 -14.85
N ASP A 275 12.94 16.33 -15.54
CA ASP A 275 14.21 17.01 -15.69
C ASP A 275 14.63 17.12 -17.18
N LYS A 276 15.90 17.45 -17.43
CA LYS A 276 16.46 17.54 -18.79
C LYS A 276 16.61 16.19 -19.51
N ASN A 277 16.65 15.10 -18.76
CA ASN A 277 16.84 13.74 -19.24
C ASN A 277 15.50 13.06 -19.54
N GLY A 278 14.45 13.34 -18.79
CA GLY A 278 13.11 12.83 -19.07
C GLY A 278 12.13 12.93 -17.89
N TYR A 279 11.22 11.97 -17.85
CA TYR A 279 10.17 11.84 -16.84
C TYR A 279 10.50 10.67 -15.92
N HIS A 280 10.83 10.97 -14.68
CA HIS A 280 11.26 10.02 -13.66
C HIS A 280 10.08 9.59 -12.80
N ILE A 281 9.76 8.30 -12.80
CA ILE A 281 8.65 7.76 -12.02
C ILE A 281 8.86 8.01 -10.51
N VAL A 282 7.84 8.57 -9.88
CA VAL A 282 7.81 8.87 -8.44
C VAL A 282 6.84 7.94 -7.70
N GLY A 283 5.74 7.62 -8.36
CA GLY A 283 4.67 6.81 -7.81
C GLY A 283 3.51 6.69 -8.79
N TYR A 284 2.48 5.95 -8.41
CA TYR A 284 1.28 5.80 -9.22
C TYR A 284 0.08 5.43 -8.35
N PHE A 285 -1.12 5.53 -8.93
CA PHE A 285 -2.26 4.74 -8.47
C PHE A 285 -2.93 4.02 -9.65
N SER A 286 -3.59 2.91 -9.37
CA SER A 286 -4.46 2.22 -10.31
C SER A 286 -5.93 2.46 -9.97
N LYS A 287 -6.79 2.43 -10.98
CA LYS A 287 -8.24 2.58 -10.87
C LYS A 287 -8.91 1.56 -11.78
N GLU A 288 -9.87 0.81 -11.26
CA GLU A 288 -10.70 -0.06 -12.08
C GLU A 288 -11.51 0.77 -13.08
N LYS A 289 -11.62 0.29 -14.32
CA LYS A 289 -12.49 0.92 -15.33
C LYS A 289 -13.94 0.88 -14.91
N GLU A 290 -14.33 -0.22 -14.27
CA GLU A 290 -15.66 -0.45 -13.71
C GLU A 290 -15.46 -1.00 -12.29
N SER A 291 -15.75 -0.18 -11.28
CA SER A 291 -15.67 -0.60 -9.87
C SER A 291 -17.08 -0.76 -9.30
N PRO A 292 -17.54 -1.99 -8.98
CA PRO A 292 -18.87 -2.23 -8.41
C PRO A 292 -19.09 -1.49 -7.08
N ASP A 293 -18.03 -1.39 -6.27
CA ASP A 293 -18.04 -0.74 -4.96
C ASP A 293 -17.81 0.77 -5.04
N GLY A 294 -17.61 1.31 -6.24
CA GLY A 294 -17.34 2.74 -6.44
C GLY A 294 -15.97 3.17 -5.94
N ASN A 295 -14.97 2.27 -5.95
CA ASN A 295 -13.61 2.62 -5.58
C ASN A 295 -13.00 3.53 -6.65
N ASN A 296 -12.43 4.66 -6.23
CA ASN A 296 -11.72 5.57 -7.15
C ASN A 296 -10.21 5.32 -7.19
N VAL A 297 -9.70 4.46 -6.30
CA VAL A 297 -8.33 3.98 -6.22
C VAL A 297 -8.35 2.51 -5.81
N ALA A 298 -7.67 1.67 -6.57
CA ALA A 298 -7.42 0.27 -6.22
C ALA A 298 -6.10 0.13 -5.45
N CYS A 299 -4.97 0.45 -6.09
CA CYS A 299 -3.66 0.50 -5.45
C CYS A 299 -3.08 1.91 -5.55
N ILE A 300 -2.33 2.35 -4.53
CA ILE A 300 -1.55 3.59 -4.56
C ILE A 300 -0.17 3.34 -3.95
N LEU A 301 0.87 3.82 -4.63
CA LEU A 301 2.25 3.67 -4.19
C LEU A 301 3.05 4.94 -4.50
N ILE A 302 3.84 5.37 -3.53
CA ILE A 302 4.97 6.29 -3.73
C ILE A 302 6.25 5.50 -3.50
N LEU A 303 7.17 5.52 -4.45
CA LEU A 303 8.45 4.85 -4.32
C LEU A 303 9.20 5.36 -3.08
N PRO A 304 9.86 4.48 -2.30
CA PRO A 304 10.43 4.85 -1.00
C PRO A 304 11.29 6.13 -0.98
N PRO A 305 12.18 6.39 -1.96
CA PRO A 305 13.00 7.62 -1.98
C PRO A 305 12.21 8.94 -2.11
N TYR A 306 10.94 8.85 -2.51
CA TYR A 306 10.06 9.99 -2.72
C TYR A 306 8.98 10.13 -1.65
N GLN A 307 8.94 9.24 -0.65
CA GLN A 307 7.99 9.33 0.44
C GLN A 307 8.22 10.58 1.29
N ARG A 308 7.16 11.02 1.99
CA ARG A 308 7.16 12.23 2.86
C ARG A 308 7.47 13.56 2.16
N LYS A 309 7.58 13.59 0.82
CA LYS A 309 7.75 14.82 0.02
C LYS A 309 6.44 15.50 -0.42
N GLY A 310 5.30 14.86 -0.19
CA GLY A 310 3.95 15.39 -0.52
C GLY A 310 3.26 14.69 -1.70
N TYR A 311 3.99 13.86 -2.45
CA TYR A 311 3.45 13.16 -3.63
C TYR A 311 2.27 12.23 -3.35
N GLY A 312 2.24 11.58 -2.18
CA GLY A 312 1.10 10.73 -1.80
C GLY A 312 -0.21 11.53 -1.70
N LYS A 313 -0.16 12.71 -1.05
CA LYS A 313 -1.32 13.62 -0.99
C LYS A 313 -1.69 14.17 -2.37
N LEU A 314 -0.71 14.41 -3.23
CA LEU A 314 -0.96 14.85 -4.61
C LEU A 314 -1.73 13.78 -5.40
N LEU A 315 -1.31 12.51 -5.34
CA LEU A 315 -2.01 11.42 -6.03
C LEU A 315 -3.42 11.18 -5.48
N ILE A 316 -3.60 11.26 -4.16
CA ILE A 316 -4.94 11.20 -3.54
C ILE A 316 -5.81 12.37 -4.02
N ALA A 317 -5.29 13.60 -4.02
CA ALA A 317 -6.02 14.75 -4.51
C ALA A 317 -6.39 14.60 -6.00
N PHE A 318 -5.51 13.99 -6.78
CA PHE A 318 -5.72 13.74 -8.20
C PHE A 318 -6.83 12.70 -8.44
N SER A 319 -6.85 11.60 -7.69
CA SER A 319 -7.93 10.60 -7.83
C SER A 319 -9.30 11.20 -7.54
N TYR A 320 -9.42 12.07 -6.53
CA TYR A 320 -10.66 12.80 -6.25
C TYR A 320 -11.01 13.86 -7.28
N GLU A 321 -10.02 14.52 -7.90
CA GLU A 321 -10.28 15.43 -9.02
C GLU A 321 -10.90 14.69 -10.21
N LEU A 322 -10.43 13.48 -10.52
CA LEU A 322 -11.06 12.62 -11.53
C LEU A 322 -12.50 12.27 -11.14
N SER A 323 -12.74 11.83 -9.90
CA SER A 323 -14.09 11.53 -9.40
C SER A 323 -15.05 12.71 -9.53
N ARG A 324 -14.59 13.93 -9.18
CA ARG A 324 -15.39 15.15 -9.32
C ARG A 324 -15.75 15.44 -10.78
N ARG A 325 -14.81 15.27 -11.71
CA ARG A 325 -15.08 15.44 -13.16
C ARG A 325 -16.03 14.40 -13.72
N GLU A 326 -16.02 13.20 -13.16
CA GLU A 326 -16.97 12.13 -13.48
C GLU A 326 -18.36 12.35 -12.85
N GLY A 327 -18.50 13.31 -11.93
CA GLY A 327 -19.73 13.51 -11.17
C GLY A 327 -20.04 12.35 -10.23
N ILE A 328 -19.02 11.66 -9.71
CA ILE A 328 -19.18 10.57 -8.75
C ILE A 328 -18.45 10.87 -7.43
N VAL A 329 -18.88 10.16 -6.40
CA VAL A 329 -18.13 10.03 -5.14
C VAL A 329 -17.36 8.72 -5.14
N GLY A 330 -16.25 8.67 -4.41
CA GLY A 330 -15.43 7.46 -4.31
C GLY A 330 -14.64 7.35 -3.02
N SER A 331 -14.21 6.13 -2.74
CA SER A 331 -13.32 5.76 -1.64
C SER A 331 -12.14 4.96 -2.21
N PRO A 332 -10.98 4.90 -1.53
CA PRO A 332 -10.00 3.88 -1.86
C PRO A 332 -10.49 2.48 -1.50
N GLU A 333 -10.03 1.49 -2.26
CA GLU A 333 -10.17 0.08 -1.95
C GLU A 333 -9.58 -0.24 -0.56
N LYS A 334 -10.22 -1.17 0.15
CA LYS A 334 -9.86 -1.58 1.52
C LYS A 334 -9.40 -3.04 1.49
N PRO A 335 -8.44 -3.44 2.35
CA PRO A 335 -7.81 -2.65 3.41
C PRO A 335 -6.70 -1.71 2.92
N LEU A 336 -6.62 -0.52 3.52
CA LEU A 336 -5.52 0.42 3.31
C LEU A 336 -4.28 0.03 4.12
N SER A 337 -3.09 0.29 3.57
CA SER A 337 -1.84 0.24 4.35
C SER A 337 -1.84 1.33 5.44
N ASP A 338 -1.07 1.15 6.52
CA ASP A 338 -0.96 2.15 7.59
C ASP A 338 -0.59 3.54 7.08
N LEU A 339 0.37 3.61 6.16
CA LEU A 339 0.80 4.86 5.54
C LEU A 339 -0.30 5.44 4.64
N GLY A 340 -1.04 4.58 3.92
CA GLY A 340 -2.20 4.96 3.13
C GLY A 340 -3.29 5.59 3.99
N ARG A 341 -3.69 4.90 5.07
CA ARG A 341 -4.70 5.36 6.04
C ARG A 341 -4.36 6.72 6.64
N LEU A 342 -3.12 6.92 7.09
CA LEU A 342 -2.68 8.22 7.61
C LEU A 342 -2.75 9.33 6.55
N SER A 343 -2.38 9.01 5.31
CA SER A 343 -2.39 9.96 4.19
C SER A 343 -3.81 10.36 3.77
N TYR A 344 -4.73 9.39 3.64
CA TYR A 344 -6.13 9.65 3.33
C TYR A 344 -6.82 10.46 4.43
N ARG A 345 -6.66 10.07 5.70
CA ARG A 345 -7.24 10.83 6.83
C ARG A 345 -6.76 12.27 6.87
N SER A 346 -5.47 12.51 6.63
CA SER A 346 -4.92 13.86 6.59
C SER A 346 -5.42 14.66 5.37
N TYR A 347 -5.59 14.01 4.22
CA TYR A 347 -6.19 14.65 3.03
C TYR A 347 -7.66 14.99 3.25
N TRP A 348 -8.49 14.05 3.70
CA TRP A 348 -9.91 14.26 3.94
C TRP A 348 -10.15 15.38 4.95
N ALA A 349 -9.42 15.36 6.07
CA ALA A 349 -9.57 16.38 7.10
C ALA A 349 -9.28 17.79 6.53
N TYR A 350 -8.17 17.95 5.81
CA TYR A 350 -7.84 19.24 5.20
C TYR A 350 -8.88 19.69 4.17
N THR A 351 -9.27 18.81 3.24
CA THR A 351 -10.25 19.11 2.20
C THR A 351 -11.61 19.53 2.79
N LEU A 352 -12.09 18.82 3.82
CA LEU A 352 -13.35 19.17 4.47
C LEU A 352 -13.25 20.50 5.22
N LEU A 353 -12.14 20.75 5.93
CA LEU A 353 -11.93 22.02 6.63
C LEU A 353 -11.86 23.21 5.66
N GLU A 354 -11.20 23.08 4.51
CA GLU A 354 -11.15 24.14 3.50
C GLU A 354 -12.52 24.39 2.88
N LEU A 355 -13.27 23.34 2.51
CA LEU A 355 -14.65 23.49 2.01
C LEU A 355 -15.58 24.14 3.05
N MET A 356 -15.45 23.78 4.32
CA MET A 356 -16.22 24.41 5.40
C MET A 356 -15.85 25.88 5.62
N LYS A 357 -14.60 26.26 5.36
CA LYS A 357 -14.13 27.64 5.45
C LYS A 357 -14.61 28.51 4.29
N GLU A 358 -14.67 27.96 3.08
CA GLU A 358 -15.07 28.69 1.87
C GLU A 358 -16.59 28.90 1.77
N CYS A 359 -17.39 28.03 2.39
CA CYS A 359 -18.83 28.19 2.40
C CYS A 359 -19.29 29.31 3.34
N ARG A 360 -20.11 30.22 2.80
CA ARG A 360 -20.67 31.37 3.54
C ARG A 360 -21.81 30.99 4.49
N THR A 361 -22.40 29.80 4.30
CA THR A 361 -23.49 29.30 5.15
C THR A 361 -22.91 28.53 6.34
N THR A 362 -23.45 28.79 7.53
CA THR A 362 -23.02 28.14 8.79
C THR A 362 -23.50 26.68 8.93
N THR A 363 -24.28 26.17 7.99
CA THR A 363 -24.88 24.83 8.04
C THR A 363 -24.66 24.10 6.71
N GLN A 364 -23.60 23.32 6.64
CA GLN A 364 -23.38 22.40 5.51
C GLN A 364 -23.85 21.00 5.89
N SER A 365 -24.50 20.33 4.96
CA SER A 365 -24.87 18.92 5.11
C SER A 365 -23.73 18.00 4.70
N ILE A 366 -23.73 16.77 5.23
CA ILE A 366 -22.77 15.73 4.84
C ILE A 366 -22.90 15.40 3.35
N ARG A 367 -24.12 15.46 2.81
CA ARG A 367 -24.39 15.24 1.37
C ARG A 367 -23.72 16.30 0.51
N GLU A 368 -23.86 17.59 0.84
CA GLU A 368 -23.23 18.68 0.08
C GLU A 368 -21.70 18.58 0.12
N LEU A 369 -21.10 18.26 1.28
CA LEU A 369 -19.66 18.04 1.37
C LEU A 369 -19.21 16.85 0.51
N SER A 370 -20.02 15.80 0.42
CA SER A 370 -19.76 14.63 -0.40
C SER A 370 -19.74 14.97 -1.90
N GLU A 371 -20.76 15.70 -2.36
CA GLU A 371 -20.89 16.15 -3.74
C GLU A 371 -19.76 17.11 -4.14
N LEU A 372 -19.39 18.06 -3.27
CA LEU A 372 -18.33 19.04 -3.55
C LEU A 372 -16.93 18.42 -3.54
N SER A 373 -16.66 17.50 -2.61
CA SER A 373 -15.32 16.92 -2.44
C SER A 373 -15.07 15.69 -3.32
N GLY A 374 -16.13 14.95 -3.68
CA GLY A 374 -16.05 13.61 -4.27
C GLY A 374 -15.78 12.50 -3.24
N ILE A 375 -15.76 12.82 -1.93
CA ILE A 375 -15.53 11.85 -0.84
C ILE A 375 -16.86 11.21 -0.44
N THR A 376 -16.88 9.90 -0.16
CA THR A 376 -18.09 9.22 0.32
C THR A 376 -18.60 9.80 1.64
N GLN A 377 -19.90 9.70 1.89
CA GLN A 377 -20.49 10.18 3.15
C GLN A 377 -19.92 9.46 4.37
N ASP A 378 -19.62 8.17 4.24
CA ASP A 378 -19.02 7.36 5.31
C ASP A 378 -17.62 7.86 5.69
N ASP A 379 -16.78 8.16 4.71
CA ASP A 379 -15.43 8.68 4.95
C ASP A 379 -15.49 10.11 5.53
N ILE A 380 -16.48 10.92 5.15
CA ILE A 380 -16.74 12.23 5.75
C ILE A 380 -17.15 12.09 7.21
N ILE A 381 -18.13 11.22 7.51
CA ILE A 381 -18.60 10.95 8.87
C ILE A 381 -17.42 10.49 9.73
N TYR A 382 -16.66 9.50 9.26
CA TYR A 382 -15.48 8.98 9.93
C TYR A 382 -14.47 10.09 10.25
N THR A 383 -14.17 10.94 9.26
CA THR A 383 -13.20 12.03 9.41
C THR A 383 -13.68 13.07 10.42
N LEU A 384 -14.94 13.52 10.31
CA LEU A 384 -15.52 14.51 11.22
C LEU A 384 -15.68 13.97 12.64
N GLN A 385 -15.99 12.68 12.81
CA GLN A 385 -16.01 12.02 14.12
C GLN A 385 -14.64 12.07 14.78
N SER A 386 -13.57 11.78 14.02
CA SER A 386 -12.19 11.84 14.54
C SER A 386 -11.76 13.24 14.98
N MET A 387 -12.39 14.29 14.45
CA MET A 387 -12.18 15.69 14.81
C MET A 387 -13.22 16.21 15.83
N LYS A 388 -14.15 15.37 16.30
CA LYS A 388 -15.27 15.74 17.19
C LYS A 388 -16.15 16.87 16.62
N MET A 389 -16.33 16.88 15.30
CA MET A 389 -17.05 17.92 14.54
C MET A 389 -18.47 17.51 14.11
N VAL A 390 -18.92 16.30 14.46
CA VAL A 390 -20.24 15.76 14.11
C VAL A 390 -20.91 15.14 15.34
N LYS A 391 -22.23 15.30 15.46
CA LYS A 391 -23.07 14.68 16.50
C LYS A 391 -24.11 13.77 15.86
N TYR A 392 -24.53 12.74 16.59
CA TYR A 392 -25.64 11.88 16.17
C TYR A 392 -26.93 12.32 16.86
N TRP A 393 -27.96 12.64 16.09
CA TRP A 393 -29.25 13.13 16.59
C TRP A 393 -30.39 12.56 15.75
N LYS A 394 -31.38 11.93 16.41
CA LYS A 394 -32.59 11.36 15.78
C LYS A 394 -32.31 10.50 14.53
N GLY A 395 -31.26 9.67 14.57
CA GLY A 395 -30.92 8.79 13.44
C GLY A 395 -30.04 9.45 12.36
N GLN A 396 -29.62 10.69 12.54
CA GLN A 396 -28.85 11.45 11.55
C GLN A 396 -27.56 12.02 12.14
N HIS A 397 -26.54 12.12 11.30
CA HIS A 397 -25.30 12.80 11.62
C HIS A 397 -25.42 14.29 11.27
N ILE A 398 -25.22 15.16 12.26
CA ILE A 398 -25.34 16.61 12.13
C ILE A 398 -23.97 17.24 12.38
N ILE A 399 -23.50 18.04 11.42
CA ILE A 399 -22.26 18.79 11.56
C ILE A 399 -22.50 19.94 12.54
N CYS A 400 -21.69 20.03 13.60
CA CYS A 400 -21.87 21.01 14.68
C CYS A 400 -20.59 21.80 14.87
N VAL A 401 -20.30 22.73 13.97
CA VAL A 401 -19.02 23.45 13.92
C VAL A 401 -19.24 24.94 13.75
N THR A 402 -18.38 25.73 14.38
CA THR A 402 -18.34 27.19 14.17
C THR A 402 -17.19 27.54 13.21
N PRO A 403 -17.25 28.70 12.52
CA PRO A 403 -16.13 29.18 11.72
C PRO A 403 -14.81 29.28 12.52
N LYS A 404 -14.90 29.62 13.81
CA LYS A 404 -13.75 29.63 14.73
C LYS A 404 -13.15 28.23 14.88
N THR A 405 -13.99 27.23 15.15
CA THR A 405 -13.55 25.82 15.28
C THR A 405 -12.84 25.32 14.02
N VAL A 406 -13.35 25.66 12.83
CA VAL A 406 -12.73 25.28 11.55
C VAL A 406 -11.36 25.93 11.40
N ASN A 407 -11.25 27.23 11.66
CA ASN A 407 -9.98 27.96 11.59
C ASN A 407 -8.96 27.44 12.60
N ASP A 408 -9.38 27.16 13.84
CA ASP A 408 -8.52 26.60 14.88
C ASP A 408 -7.94 25.25 14.45
N HIS A 409 -8.77 24.38 13.83
CA HIS A 409 -8.30 23.10 13.28
C HIS A 409 -7.30 23.31 12.13
N LEU A 410 -7.53 24.26 11.23
CA LEU A 410 -6.60 24.53 10.12
C LEU A 410 -5.22 25.02 10.56
N GLN A 411 -5.09 25.56 11.78
CA GLN A 411 -3.79 25.93 12.36
C GLN A 411 -3.02 24.74 12.94
N LEU A 412 -3.68 23.60 13.17
CA LEU A 412 -3.03 22.42 13.75
C LEU A 412 -2.02 21.81 12.76
N PRO A 413 -0.83 21.37 13.23
CA PRO A 413 0.23 20.83 12.37
C PRO A 413 -0.22 19.71 11.43
N GLN A 414 -1.12 18.84 11.89
CA GLN A 414 -1.64 17.70 11.13
C GLN A 414 -2.62 18.07 10.00
N PHE A 415 -3.18 19.27 10.03
CA PHE A 415 -4.17 19.78 9.07
C PHE A 415 -3.61 20.95 8.25
N LYS A 416 -2.29 21.17 8.28
CA LYS A 416 -1.64 22.16 7.41
C LYS A 416 -1.90 21.85 5.94
N ARG A 417 -2.02 22.92 5.17
CA ARG A 417 -2.15 22.89 3.71
C ARG A 417 -1.09 21.97 3.09
N PRO A 418 -1.47 21.01 2.25
CA PRO A 418 -0.53 20.15 1.54
C PRO A 418 0.45 20.98 0.71
N LYS A 419 1.73 20.58 0.70
CA LYS A 419 2.79 21.23 -0.08
C LYS A 419 2.51 21.21 -1.58
N LEU A 420 1.91 20.12 -2.06
CA LEU A 420 1.54 19.89 -3.44
C LEU A 420 0.03 19.73 -3.52
N MET A 421 -0.60 20.51 -4.39
CA MET A 421 -2.03 20.51 -4.64
C MET A 421 -2.26 20.33 -6.15
N VAL A 422 -3.31 19.61 -6.50
CA VAL A 422 -3.77 19.52 -7.88
C VAL A 422 -4.39 20.85 -8.28
N ASP A 423 -4.00 21.32 -9.45
CA ASP A 423 -4.60 22.50 -10.07
C ASP A 423 -5.51 22.05 -11.21
N PRO A 424 -6.85 22.15 -11.06
CA PRO A 424 -7.79 21.68 -12.07
C PRO A 424 -7.56 22.26 -13.47
N LEU A 425 -6.99 23.47 -13.58
CA LEU A 425 -6.74 24.10 -14.88
C LEU A 425 -5.67 23.38 -15.72
N TYR A 426 -4.79 22.61 -15.08
CA TYR A 426 -3.72 21.87 -15.76
C TYR A 426 -4.10 20.43 -16.09
N LEU A 427 -5.25 19.94 -15.61
CA LEU A 427 -5.75 18.61 -15.93
C LEU A 427 -6.56 18.66 -17.24
N ARG A 428 -5.98 18.05 -18.29
CA ARG A 428 -6.54 17.88 -19.62
C ARG A 428 -7.12 16.48 -19.74
N TRP A 429 -8.30 16.30 -19.17
CA TRP A 429 -8.94 15.00 -19.09
C TRP A 429 -10.46 15.11 -19.14
N THR A 430 -11.08 14.17 -19.84
CA THR A 430 -12.53 14.02 -19.97
C THR A 430 -12.95 12.60 -19.58
N PRO A 431 -14.04 12.43 -18.82
CA PRO A 431 -14.53 11.11 -18.46
C PRO A 431 -14.73 10.19 -19.67
N PRO A 432 -14.31 8.92 -19.58
CA PRO A 432 -14.67 7.91 -20.56
C PRO A 432 -16.19 7.81 -20.67
N LYS A 433 -16.71 7.65 -21.91
CA LYS A 433 -18.14 7.42 -22.12
C LYS A 433 -18.54 6.12 -21.42
N ARG A 434 -19.30 6.20 -20.32
CA ARG A 434 -19.90 5.02 -19.70
C ARG A 434 -20.89 4.40 -20.67
N ASN A 435 -20.69 3.14 -21.04
CA ASN A 435 -21.70 2.39 -21.77
C ASN A 435 -22.95 2.31 -20.89
N SER A 436 -24.02 2.95 -21.34
CA SER A 436 -25.31 3.10 -20.64
C SER A 436 -26.11 1.79 -20.50
N SER A 437 -25.55 0.64 -20.90
CA SER A 437 -26.22 -0.66 -20.93
C SER A 437 -26.54 -1.23 -19.54
N VAL A 438 -25.82 -0.86 -18.48
CA VAL A 438 -26.00 -1.47 -17.14
C VAL A 438 -27.20 -0.90 -16.37
N LYS A 439 -27.69 0.32 -16.71
CA LYS A 439 -28.87 0.89 -16.03
C LYS A 439 -30.21 0.29 -16.48
N ALA A 440 -30.27 -0.44 -17.58
CA ALA A 440 -31.51 -1.03 -18.08
C ALA A 440 -31.92 -2.30 -17.31
N ASN A 441 -30.96 -3.10 -16.81
CA ASN A 441 -31.27 -4.40 -16.19
C ASN A 441 -31.77 -4.32 -14.75
N LYS A 442 -31.63 -3.18 -14.04
CA LYS A 442 -32.23 -2.99 -12.70
C LYS A 442 -33.71 -2.59 -12.74
N LYS A 443 -34.27 -2.22 -13.90
CA LYS A 443 -35.68 -1.84 -14.04
C LYS A 443 -36.60 -2.98 -14.50
N MET A 444 -36.06 -4.15 -14.88
CA MET A 444 -36.84 -5.32 -15.31
C MET A 444 -36.96 -6.44 -14.27
N LEU A 445 -36.37 -6.28 -13.08
CA LEU A 445 -36.48 -7.23 -11.96
C LEU A 445 -37.36 -6.71 -10.81
N SER A 446 -38.10 -5.62 -11.03
CA SER A 446 -38.99 -5.01 -10.03
C SER A 446 -40.41 -4.78 -10.53
N ASN A 447 -40.90 -5.64 -11.45
CA ASN A 447 -42.31 -5.72 -11.81
C ASN A 447 -42.82 -7.14 -11.62
#